data_AF-A0A1E2UUM0-F1
#
_entry.id   AF-A0A1E2UUM0-F1
#
_cell.length_a   1.000
_cell.length_b   1.000
_cell.length_c   1.000
_cell.angle_alpha   90.00
_cell.angle_beta   90.00
_cell.angle_gamma   90.00
#
_symmetry.space_group_name_H-M   'P 1'
#
loop_
_entity.id
_entity.type
_entity.pdbx_description
1 polymer ?
#
loop_
_entity_poly.entity_id
_entity_poly.type
_entity_poly.pdbx_seq_one_letter_code
_entity_poly.pdbx_strand_id
1 'polypeptide(L)'
;MRSGDKLRLIGINTPELGHWGKPGEPGGQAAKALLQRLVRQSDGRLALCPGVEKQDRYGRHLVHLSNHKRQSIAAQLLRQGAGWAIAVPPNLFNNRCYFAAEFQARREQLGIWKNSPASARSLKGDETGFHHLRGRIIRVGESRSAVWMNLEGGLALRITWKDWKSFQIDDPHALVGRNVEARGWLYKRKDEQRLRIRHPSSLHLLD
;
A
#
# COMPACT_ATOMS: atom_id res chain seq x y z
N MET A 1 23.66 -0.17 -12.20
CA MET A 1 22.91 1.10 -12.09
C MET A 1 23.84 2.23 -12.48
N ARG A 2 23.27 3.28 -13.06
CA ARG A 2 23.97 4.49 -13.49
C ARG A 2 23.57 5.66 -12.58
N SER A 3 24.41 6.69 -12.56
CA SER A 3 24.04 7.95 -11.91
C SER A 3 22.77 8.52 -12.57
N GLY A 4 21.81 8.98 -11.76
CA GLY A 4 20.52 9.48 -12.22
C GLY A 4 19.37 8.46 -12.26
N ASP A 5 19.66 7.16 -12.12
CA ASP A 5 18.63 6.12 -12.06
C ASP A 5 17.68 6.35 -10.86
N LYS A 6 16.37 6.24 -11.09
CA LYS A 6 15.35 6.38 -10.04
C LYS A 6 15.01 5.02 -9.43
N LEU A 7 14.95 4.97 -8.10
CA LEU A 7 14.59 3.78 -7.34
C LEU A 7 13.20 3.89 -6.73
N ARG A 8 12.44 2.79 -6.75
CA ARG A 8 11.22 2.60 -5.98
C ARG A 8 11.42 1.47 -4.98
N LEU A 9 11.32 1.82 -3.70
CA LEU A 9 11.31 0.82 -2.63
C LEU A 9 10.10 -0.11 -2.79
N ILE A 10 10.37 -1.40 -2.90
CA ILE A 10 9.35 -2.44 -2.91
C ILE A 10 8.80 -2.60 -1.49
N GLY A 11 7.47 -2.71 -1.37
CA GLY A 11 6.80 -3.13 -0.14
C GLY A 11 6.33 -2.01 0.78
N ILE A 12 6.58 -0.74 0.41
CA ILE A 12 6.17 0.44 1.17
C ILE A 12 5.52 1.49 0.25
N ASN A 13 4.50 2.17 0.76
CA ASN A 13 3.97 3.42 0.24
C ASN A 13 4.04 4.50 1.32
N THR A 14 4.66 5.63 1.03
CA THR A 14 4.71 6.78 1.94
C THR A 14 3.70 7.84 1.48
N PRO A 15 3.23 8.74 2.36
CA PRO A 15 2.44 9.88 1.94
C PRO A 15 3.17 10.71 0.88
N GLU A 16 2.42 11.17 -0.12
CA GLU A 16 2.98 11.90 -1.26
C GLU A 16 3.50 13.28 -0.86
N LEU A 17 4.59 13.71 -1.49
CA LEU A 17 5.10 15.07 -1.35
C LEU A 17 4.30 16.03 -2.24
N GLY A 18 4.21 17.29 -1.81
CA GLY A 18 3.58 18.32 -2.63
C GLY A 18 4.31 18.50 -3.95
N HIS A 19 3.55 18.65 -5.04
CA HIS A 19 4.09 18.82 -6.38
C HIS A 19 3.20 19.74 -7.21
N TRP A 20 3.80 20.53 -8.12
CA TRP A 20 3.09 21.46 -9.00
C TRP A 20 2.13 22.40 -8.26
N GLY A 21 2.56 22.95 -7.13
CA GLY A 21 1.75 23.86 -6.30
C GLY A 21 0.67 23.18 -5.44
N LYS A 22 0.49 21.85 -5.54
CA LYS A 22 -0.42 21.11 -4.67
C LYS A 22 0.25 20.82 -3.31
N PRO A 23 -0.49 20.91 -2.18
CA PRO A 23 0.03 20.51 -0.89
C PRO A 23 0.37 19.02 -0.88
N GLY A 24 1.39 18.63 -0.11
CA GLY A 24 1.70 17.23 0.14
C GLY A 24 0.73 16.60 1.14
N GLU A 25 0.73 15.28 1.20
CA GLU A 25 -0.06 14.53 2.18
C GLU A 25 0.57 14.63 3.59
N PRO A 26 -0.24 14.64 4.65
CA PRO A 26 0.24 14.60 6.02
C PRO A 26 1.24 13.46 6.26
N GLY A 27 2.42 13.80 6.77
CA GLY A 27 3.52 12.84 7.03
C GLY A 27 4.54 12.69 5.90
N GLY A 28 4.30 13.23 4.69
CA GLY A 28 5.21 13.09 3.55
C GLY A 28 6.61 13.66 3.80
N GLN A 29 6.69 14.88 4.37
CA GLN A 29 7.98 15.50 4.71
C GLN A 29 8.73 14.75 5.81
N ALA A 30 8.01 14.22 6.81
CA ALA A 30 8.61 13.41 7.87
C ALA A 30 9.18 12.09 7.31
N ALA A 31 8.46 11.44 6.40
CA ALA A 31 8.93 10.23 5.72
C ALA A 31 10.19 10.49 4.88
N LYS A 32 10.23 11.62 4.15
CA LYS A 32 11.41 12.05 3.39
C LYS A 32 12.62 12.29 4.32
N ALA A 33 12.42 13.05 5.40
CA ALA A 33 13.48 13.35 6.35
C ALA A 33 14.03 12.07 7.01
N LEU A 34 13.16 11.12 7.35
CA LEU A 34 13.56 9.83 7.90
C LEU A 34 14.37 9.01 6.90
N LEU A 35 13.92 8.92 5.64
CA LEU A 35 14.68 8.23 4.60
C LEU A 35 16.08 8.84 4.43
N GLN A 36 16.17 10.16 4.33
CA GLN A 36 17.46 10.86 4.21
C GLN A 36 18.38 10.58 5.40
N ARG A 37 17.82 10.54 6.63
CA ARG A 37 18.59 10.18 7.83
C ARG A 37 19.13 8.75 7.75
N LEU A 38 18.31 7.78 7.35
CA LEU A 38 18.73 6.38 7.22
C LEU A 38 19.83 6.20 6.15
N VAL A 39 19.74 6.94 5.04
CA VAL A 39 20.79 6.96 4.00
C VAL A 39 22.09 7.54 4.54
N ARG A 40 22.04 8.68 5.25
CA ARG A 40 23.23 9.29 5.87
C ARG A 40 23.87 8.38 6.90
N GLN A 41 23.08 7.70 7.73
CA GLN A 41 23.57 6.71 8.71
C GLN A 41 24.18 5.46 8.05
N SER A 42 24.00 5.30 6.74
CA SER A 42 24.61 4.23 5.95
C SER A 42 25.84 4.73 5.19
N ASP A 43 26.39 5.90 5.53
CA ASP A 43 27.48 6.58 4.81
C ASP A 43 27.20 6.77 3.32
N GLY A 44 25.91 6.91 2.97
CA GLY A 44 25.45 6.96 1.57
C GLY A 44 25.57 5.62 0.81
N ARG A 45 26.00 4.54 1.46
CA ARG A 45 26.20 3.22 0.84
C ARG A 45 25.06 2.28 1.24
N LEU A 46 24.33 1.80 0.24
CA LEU A 46 23.23 0.85 0.42
C LEU A 46 23.45 -0.36 -0.47
N ALA A 47 23.13 -1.54 0.04
CA ALA A 47 23.03 -2.74 -0.76
C ALA A 47 21.65 -2.80 -1.43
N LEU A 48 21.64 -3.10 -2.72
CA LEU A 48 20.45 -3.17 -3.56
C LEU A 48 20.12 -4.62 -3.87
N CYS A 49 18.87 -5.00 -3.61
CA CYS A 49 18.32 -6.29 -3.99
C CYS A 49 17.14 -6.05 -4.95
N PRO A 50 17.31 -6.27 -6.26
CA PRO A 50 16.23 -6.10 -7.23
C PRO A 50 15.05 -7.04 -6.97
N GLY A 51 13.84 -6.57 -7.26
CA GLY A 51 12.66 -7.43 -7.29
C GLY A 51 12.67 -8.41 -8.47
N VAL A 52 11.74 -9.36 -8.43
CA VAL A 52 11.39 -10.25 -9.56
C VAL A 52 11.00 -9.41 -10.77
N GLU A 53 10.08 -8.46 -10.57
CA GLU A 53 9.84 -7.39 -11.53
C GLU A 53 10.84 -6.27 -11.27
N LYS A 54 11.66 -5.95 -12.29
CA LYS A 54 12.84 -5.08 -12.15
C LYS A 54 12.54 -3.59 -12.23
N GLN A 55 11.49 -3.21 -12.95
CA GLN A 55 11.12 -1.80 -13.17
C GLN A 55 9.60 -1.65 -13.13
N ASP A 56 9.13 -0.48 -12.71
CA ASP A 56 7.72 -0.13 -12.87
C ASP A 56 7.43 0.57 -14.20
N ARG A 57 6.15 0.87 -14.45
CA ARG A 57 5.69 1.57 -15.66
C ARG A 57 6.30 2.96 -15.89
N TYR A 58 6.97 3.53 -14.89
CA TYR A 58 7.64 4.83 -14.97
C TYR A 58 9.16 4.68 -15.18
N GLY A 59 9.65 3.46 -15.41
CA GLY A 59 11.07 3.16 -15.58
C GLY A 59 11.88 3.22 -14.29
N ARG A 60 11.23 3.27 -13.10
CA ARG A 60 11.96 3.25 -11.82
C ARG A 60 12.35 1.82 -11.48
N HIS A 61 13.59 1.62 -11.04
CA HIS A 61 14.05 0.31 -10.58
C HIS A 61 13.37 -0.09 -9.26
N LEU A 62 12.76 -1.27 -9.26
CA LEU A 62 12.10 -1.85 -8.10
C LEU A 62 13.14 -2.60 -7.26
N VAL A 63 13.42 -2.10 -6.07
CA VAL A 63 14.48 -2.61 -5.20
C VAL A 63 14.08 -2.69 -3.74
N HIS A 64 14.66 -3.64 -3.03
CA HIS A 64 14.85 -3.56 -1.59
C HIS A 64 16.22 -2.95 -1.29
N LEU A 65 16.27 -2.05 -0.32
CA LEU A 65 17.52 -1.42 0.14
C LEU A 65 17.85 -1.89 1.56
N SER A 66 19.14 -2.12 1.82
CA SER A 66 19.65 -2.39 3.16
C SER A 66 20.94 -1.61 3.44
N ASN A 67 21.16 -1.26 4.70
CA ASN A 67 22.39 -0.60 5.15
C ASN A 67 23.54 -1.60 5.35
N HIS A 68 24.72 -1.11 5.75
CA HIS A 68 25.91 -1.94 6.03
C HIS A 68 25.69 -2.99 7.15
N LYS A 69 24.70 -2.78 8.03
CA LYS A 69 24.28 -3.75 9.05
C LYS A 69 23.23 -4.76 8.54
N ARG A 70 22.99 -4.81 7.23
CA ARG A 70 21.95 -5.62 6.55
C ARG A 70 20.53 -5.32 7.03
N GLN A 71 20.28 -4.14 7.59
CA GLN A 71 18.95 -3.73 8.03
C GLN A 71 18.17 -3.12 6.86
N SER A 72 16.96 -3.60 6.61
CA SER A 72 16.10 -3.08 5.54
C SER A 72 15.69 -1.63 5.80
N ILE A 73 15.84 -0.78 4.78
CA ILE A 73 15.42 0.63 4.84
C ILE A 73 13.89 0.72 4.89
N ALA A 74 13.18 -0.07 4.07
CA ALA A 74 11.71 -0.08 4.06
C ALA A 74 11.14 -0.54 5.41
N ALA A 75 11.70 -1.58 6.03
CA ALA A 75 11.27 -2.02 7.36
C ALA A 75 11.51 -0.96 8.44
N GLN A 76 12.64 -0.23 8.38
CA GLN A 76 12.92 0.86 9.32
C GLN A 76 11.96 2.05 9.15
N LEU A 77 11.60 2.41 7.91
CA LEU A 77 10.58 3.41 7.63
C LEU A 77 9.20 2.98 8.20
N LEU A 78 8.80 1.75 7.94
CA LEU A 78 7.52 1.20 8.40
C LEU A 78 7.43 1.16 9.92
N ARG A 79 8.50 0.73 10.61
CA ARG A 79 8.55 0.70 12.08
C ARG A 79 8.38 2.08 12.73
N GLN A 80 8.74 3.15 12.03
CA GLN A 80 8.57 4.53 12.50
C GLN A 80 7.23 5.16 12.05
N GLY A 81 6.35 4.37 11.42
CA GLY A 81 5.05 4.85 10.93
C GLY A 81 5.16 5.82 9.75
N ALA A 82 6.24 5.76 8.96
CA ALA A 82 6.47 6.68 7.85
C ALA A 82 5.68 6.33 6.57
N GLY A 83 4.98 5.20 6.55
CA GLY A 83 4.25 4.71 5.39
C GLY A 83 3.44 3.46 5.69
N TRP A 84 2.70 3.00 4.70
CA TRP A 84 1.95 1.75 4.70
C TRP A 84 2.78 0.65 4.04
N ALA A 85 2.79 -0.53 4.64
CA ALA A 85 3.20 -1.76 3.97
C ALA A 85 2.22 -2.04 2.83
N ILE A 86 2.77 -2.39 1.66
CA ILE A 86 1.99 -2.74 0.47
C ILE A 86 2.50 -4.06 -0.11
N ALA A 87 1.59 -4.85 -0.66
CA ALA A 87 1.91 -6.11 -1.30
C ALA A 87 1.55 -6.04 -2.79
N VAL A 88 2.56 -6.03 -3.65
CA VAL A 88 2.38 -5.94 -5.11
C VAL A 88 3.05 -7.15 -5.78
N PRO A 89 2.27 -8.20 -6.15
CA PRO A 89 2.83 -9.39 -6.80
C PRO A 89 3.45 -9.06 -8.16
N PRO A 90 4.59 -9.69 -8.52
CA PRO A 90 5.24 -10.81 -7.84
C PRO A 90 6.28 -10.43 -6.76
N ASN A 91 6.50 -9.14 -6.51
CA ASN A 91 7.53 -8.65 -5.59
C ASN A 91 7.09 -8.75 -4.11
N LEU A 92 7.03 -9.97 -3.57
CA LEU A 92 6.47 -10.26 -2.23
C LEU A 92 7.50 -10.74 -1.20
N PHE A 93 8.78 -10.87 -1.57
CA PHE A 93 9.83 -11.53 -0.78
C PHE A 93 9.89 -11.10 0.70
N ASN A 94 9.81 -9.79 0.97
CA ASN A 94 9.91 -9.22 2.33
C ASN A 94 8.57 -8.88 2.99
N ASN A 95 7.44 -9.29 2.42
CA ASN A 95 6.12 -8.84 2.90
C ASN A 95 5.89 -9.12 4.38
N ARG A 96 6.16 -10.35 4.85
CA ARG A 96 5.94 -10.70 6.27
C ARG A 96 6.69 -9.74 7.22
N CYS A 97 7.94 -9.42 6.89
CA CYS A 97 8.76 -8.47 7.66
C CYS A 97 8.19 -7.05 7.62
N TYR A 98 7.69 -6.60 6.47
CA TYR A 98 7.12 -5.25 6.31
C TYR A 98 5.81 -5.07 7.06
N PHE A 99 4.89 -6.04 6.94
CA PHE A 99 3.64 -5.98 7.69
C PHE A 99 3.86 -6.12 9.21
N ALA A 100 4.86 -6.91 9.65
CA ALA A 100 5.23 -6.96 11.06
C ALA A 100 5.80 -5.62 11.59
N ALA A 101 6.64 -4.94 10.80
CA ALA A 101 7.17 -3.62 11.16
C ALA A 101 6.06 -2.56 11.20
N GLU A 102 5.15 -2.58 10.22
CA GLU A 102 3.97 -1.71 10.22
C GLU A 102 3.09 -1.97 11.45
N PHE A 103 2.86 -3.24 11.80
CA PHE A 103 2.02 -3.59 12.95
C PHE A 103 2.56 -3.02 14.26
N GLN A 104 3.89 -3.01 14.46
CA GLN A 104 4.52 -2.33 15.60
C GLN A 104 4.19 -0.84 15.61
N ALA A 105 4.42 -0.15 14.49
CA ALA A 105 4.12 1.29 14.38
C ALA A 105 2.64 1.60 14.60
N ARG A 106 1.73 0.72 14.14
CA ARG A 106 0.30 0.85 14.38
C ARG A 106 -0.07 0.71 15.85
N ARG A 107 0.49 -0.30 16.54
CA ARG A 107 0.25 -0.50 17.98
C ARG A 107 0.76 0.65 18.83
N GLU A 108 1.89 1.23 18.45
CA GLU A 108 2.54 2.35 19.13
C GLU A 108 2.01 3.72 18.65
N GLN A 109 1.02 3.74 17.74
CA GLN A 109 0.43 4.97 17.18
C GLN A 109 1.49 5.95 16.61
N LEU A 110 2.46 5.42 15.87
CA LEU A 110 3.55 6.20 15.31
C LEU A 110 3.21 6.77 13.92
N GLY A 111 3.71 7.98 13.64
CA GLY A 111 3.62 8.61 12.33
C GLY A 111 2.18 8.68 11.80
N ILE A 112 1.94 8.09 10.64
CA ILE A 112 0.61 8.06 9.99
C ILE A 112 -0.44 7.30 10.80
N TRP A 113 -0.03 6.42 11.72
CA TRP A 113 -0.92 5.59 12.53
C TRP A 113 -1.54 6.31 13.73
N LYS A 114 -1.22 7.59 13.93
CA LYS A 114 -1.93 8.46 14.87
C LYS A 114 -3.38 8.69 14.47
N ASN A 115 -3.69 8.54 13.18
CA ASN A 115 -5.02 8.73 12.63
C ASN A 115 -5.61 7.39 12.20
N SER A 116 -6.92 7.25 12.37
CA SER A 116 -7.66 6.11 11.82
C SER A 116 -7.81 6.23 10.31
N PRO A 117 -7.94 5.11 9.57
CA PRO A 117 -8.26 5.15 8.15
C PRO A 117 -9.59 5.86 7.90
N ALA A 118 -9.67 6.61 6.80
CA ALA A 118 -10.90 7.32 6.43
C ALA A 118 -12.04 6.35 6.07
N SER A 119 -13.29 6.80 6.22
CA SER A 119 -14.44 6.02 5.77
C SER A 119 -14.53 6.03 4.24
N ALA A 120 -14.83 4.88 3.62
CA ALA A 120 -15.12 4.81 2.20
C ALA A 120 -16.31 5.72 1.80
N ARG A 121 -17.23 6.01 2.73
CA ARG A 121 -18.37 6.92 2.52
C ARG A 121 -17.96 8.39 2.39
N SER A 122 -16.74 8.76 2.78
CA SER A 122 -16.27 10.14 2.66
C SER A 122 -15.65 10.45 1.29
N LEU A 123 -15.55 9.47 0.40
CA LEU A 123 -15.06 9.68 -0.96
C LEU A 123 -16.09 10.46 -1.78
N LYS A 124 -15.59 11.40 -2.60
CA LYS A 124 -16.38 12.23 -3.51
C LYS A 124 -16.54 11.59 -4.89
N GLY A 125 -15.74 10.57 -5.19
CA GLY A 125 -15.84 9.77 -6.41
C GLY A 125 -14.86 10.17 -7.52
N ASP A 126 -14.02 11.18 -7.29
CA ASP A 126 -12.98 11.67 -8.20
C ASP A 126 -11.55 11.43 -7.68
N GLU A 127 -11.40 10.93 -6.45
CA GLU A 127 -10.11 10.62 -5.86
C GLU A 127 -9.39 9.48 -6.61
N THR A 128 -8.07 9.62 -6.70
CA THR A 128 -7.17 8.65 -7.35
C THR A 128 -5.92 8.44 -6.49
N GLY A 129 -5.15 7.39 -6.80
CA GLY A 129 -3.91 7.12 -6.07
C GLY A 129 -4.12 6.25 -4.84
N PHE A 130 -3.09 6.11 -4.01
CA PHE A 130 -3.12 5.16 -2.90
C PHE A 130 -4.04 5.66 -1.77
N HIS A 131 -4.92 4.79 -1.27
CA HIS A 131 -5.81 5.08 -0.16
C HIS A 131 -5.84 3.92 0.83
N HIS A 132 -6.06 4.25 2.10
CA HIS A 132 -6.31 3.32 3.19
C HIS A 132 -7.66 3.66 3.84
N LEU A 133 -8.64 2.77 3.69
CA LEU A 133 -10.05 3.07 3.93
C LEU A 133 -10.72 1.99 4.79
N ARG A 134 -11.79 2.37 5.48
CA ARG A 134 -12.71 1.45 6.16
C ARG A 134 -14.10 1.50 5.54
N GLY A 135 -14.80 0.38 5.47
CA GLY A 135 -16.18 0.36 5.01
C GLY A 135 -16.86 -0.99 5.25
N ARG A 136 -18.18 -1.01 5.05
CA ARG A 136 -19.01 -2.22 5.16
C ARG A 136 -19.31 -2.76 3.78
N ILE A 137 -19.09 -4.06 3.56
CA ILE A 137 -19.45 -4.72 2.30
C ILE A 137 -20.96 -4.88 2.24
N ILE A 138 -21.61 -4.31 1.23
CA ILE A 138 -23.07 -4.43 1.02
C ILE A 138 -23.43 -5.38 -0.10
N ARG A 139 -22.51 -5.62 -1.03
CA ARG A 139 -22.76 -6.50 -2.17
C ARG A 139 -21.47 -7.09 -2.69
N VAL A 140 -21.43 -8.41 -2.82
CA VAL A 140 -20.39 -9.11 -3.56
C VAL A 140 -20.94 -9.53 -4.91
N GLY A 141 -20.15 -9.36 -5.96
CA GLY A 141 -20.49 -9.81 -7.30
C GLY A 141 -19.25 -10.32 -8.03
N GLU A 142 -19.49 -11.14 -9.04
CA GLU A 142 -18.45 -11.79 -9.81
C GLU A 142 -18.56 -11.41 -11.29
N SER A 143 -17.41 -11.35 -11.95
CA SER A 143 -17.35 -11.28 -13.40
C SER A 143 -16.34 -12.28 -13.91
N ARG A 144 -16.26 -12.46 -15.23
CA ARG A 144 -15.24 -13.32 -15.86
C ARG A 144 -13.79 -12.98 -15.47
N SER A 145 -13.53 -11.79 -14.92
CA SER A 145 -12.16 -11.33 -14.62
C SER A 145 -11.85 -11.09 -13.14
N ALA A 146 -12.87 -11.00 -12.28
CA ALA A 146 -12.70 -10.49 -10.92
C ALA A 146 -13.87 -10.78 -9.99
N VAL A 147 -13.56 -10.78 -8.70
CA VAL A 147 -14.49 -10.57 -7.60
C VAL A 147 -14.58 -9.07 -7.32
N TRP A 148 -15.80 -8.59 -7.08
CA TRP A 148 -16.15 -7.21 -6.77
C TRP A 148 -16.85 -7.14 -5.43
N MET A 149 -16.30 -6.39 -4.48
CA MET A 149 -16.96 -6.10 -3.20
C MET A 149 -17.34 -4.63 -3.18
N ASN A 150 -18.63 -4.35 -3.20
CA ASN A 150 -19.15 -2.98 -3.16
C ASN A 150 -19.36 -2.60 -1.70
N LEU A 151 -18.75 -1.50 -1.30
CA LEU A 151 -18.89 -0.94 0.02
C LEU A 151 -20.06 0.05 0.06
N GLU A 152 -20.61 0.29 1.25
CA GLU A 152 -21.42 1.49 1.48
C GLU A 152 -20.67 2.74 1.02
N GLY A 153 -21.39 3.67 0.37
CA GLY A 153 -20.79 4.87 -0.22
C GLY A 153 -20.31 4.72 -1.66
N GLY A 154 -20.53 3.57 -2.30
CA GLY A 154 -20.36 3.41 -3.75
C GLY A 154 -18.96 3.01 -4.22
N LEU A 155 -18.01 2.80 -3.30
CA LEU A 155 -16.68 2.29 -3.65
C LEU A 155 -16.73 0.78 -3.96
N ALA A 156 -16.19 0.38 -5.11
CA ALA A 156 -16.02 -1.04 -5.45
C ALA A 156 -14.57 -1.51 -5.26
N LEU A 157 -14.35 -2.47 -4.38
CA LEU A 157 -13.08 -3.21 -4.28
C LEU A 157 -13.01 -4.24 -5.40
N ARG A 158 -11.93 -4.23 -6.17
CA ARG A 158 -11.72 -5.16 -7.28
C ARG A 158 -10.52 -6.04 -7.02
N ILE A 159 -10.75 -7.36 -7.01
CA ILE A 159 -9.71 -8.39 -6.91
C ILE A 159 -9.81 -9.28 -8.16
N THR A 160 -8.73 -9.41 -8.93
CA THR A 160 -8.75 -10.30 -10.11
C THR A 160 -8.84 -11.76 -9.68
N TRP A 161 -9.37 -12.65 -10.52
CA TRP A 161 -9.34 -14.10 -10.23
C TRP A 161 -7.92 -14.64 -10.04
N LYS A 162 -6.92 -14.02 -10.69
CA LYS A 162 -5.50 -14.35 -10.47
C LYS A 162 -5.07 -14.02 -9.03
N ASP A 163 -5.44 -12.85 -8.52
CA ASP A 163 -5.08 -12.43 -7.17
C ASP A 163 -5.97 -13.11 -6.10
N TRP A 164 -7.24 -13.38 -6.40
CA TRP A 164 -8.23 -14.00 -5.50
C TRP A 164 -7.76 -15.34 -4.94
N LYS A 165 -7.05 -16.14 -5.74
CA LYS A 165 -6.48 -17.43 -5.32
C LYS A 165 -5.63 -17.35 -4.03
N SER A 166 -5.06 -16.19 -3.74
CA SER A 166 -4.26 -15.99 -2.52
C SER A 166 -5.08 -15.68 -1.27
N PHE A 167 -6.36 -15.32 -1.40
CA PHE A 167 -7.23 -14.93 -0.28
C PHE A 167 -7.71 -16.11 0.57
N GLN A 168 -7.68 -17.33 0.04
CA GLN A 168 -8.13 -18.54 0.76
C GLN A 168 -9.55 -18.39 1.34
N ILE A 169 -10.42 -17.72 0.58
CA ILE A 169 -11.85 -17.56 0.87
C ILE A 169 -12.59 -18.35 -0.20
N ASP A 170 -13.31 -19.39 0.23
CA ASP A 170 -14.01 -20.30 -0.68
C ASP A 170 -15.22 -19.64 -1.33
N ASP A 171 -16.05 -18.97 -0.53
CA ASP A 171 -17.22 -18.24 -0.99
C ASP A 171 -17.04 -16.71 -0.78
N PRO A 172 -16.86 -15.92 -1.86
CA PRO A 172 -16.83 -14.47 -1.77
C PRO A 172 -18.11 -13.86 -1.15
N HIS A 173 -19.27 -14.49 -1.36
CA HIS A 173 -20.56 -13.96 -0.90
C HIS A 173 -20.71 -13.97 0.63
N ALA A 174 -19.97 -14.84 1.33
CA ALA A 174 -19.88 -14.86 2.79
C ALA A 174 -19.31 -13.55 3.39
N LEU A 175 -18.74 -12.67 2.56
CA LEU A 175 -18.21 -11.38 3.00
C LEU A 175 -19.26 -10.26 3.06
N VAL A 176 -20.47 -10.49 2.56
CA VAL A 176 -21.55 -9.49 2.65
C VAL A 176 -21.88 -9.21 4.12
N GLY A 177 -22.03 -7.92 4.45
CA GLY A 177 -22.28 -7.45 5.81
C GLY A 177 -21.02 -7.26 6.66
N ARG A 178 -19.85 -7.74 6.21
CA ARG A 178 -18.61 -7.62 6.97
C ARG A 178 -18.05 -6.19 6.95
N ASN A 179 -17.47 -5.76 8.07
CA ASN A 179 -16.68 -4.52 8.12
C ASN A 179 -15.24 -4.81 7.72
N VAL A 180 -14.69 -3.98 6.84
CA VAL A 180 -13.33 -4.17 6.32
C VAL A 180 -12.48 -2.92 6.39
N GLU A 181 -11.19 -3.13 6.53
CA GLU A 181 -10.14 -2.15 6.28
C GLU A 181 -9.40 -2.56 5.00
N ALA A 182 -9.39 -1.70 3.99
CA ALA A 182 -8.84 -1.98 2.67
C ALA A 182 -7.82 -0.92 2.26
N ARG A 183 -6.73 -1.34 1.62
CA ARG A 183 -5.71 -0.44 1.07
C ARG A 183 -5.34 -0.79 -0.36
N GLY A 184 -5.22 0.22 -1.20
CA GLY A 184 -4.91 0.00 -2.62
C GLY A 184 -4.90 1.29 -3.42
N TRP A 185 -4.92 1.17 -4.74
CA TRP A 185 -4.95 2.32 -5.64
C TRP A 185 -6.36 2.55 -6.16
N LEU A 186 -6.90 3.73 -5.85
CA LEU A 186 -8.13 4.24 -6.43
C LEU A 186 -7.92 4.62 -7.89
N TYR A 187 -8.92 4.28 -8.70
CA TYR A 187 -9.05 4.72 -10.07
C TYR A 187 -10.52 4.81 -10.43
N LYS A 188 -10.85 5.67 -11.41
CA LYS A 188 -12.20 5.82 -11.93
C LYS A 188 -12.34 5.08 -13.27
N ARG A 189 -13.45 4.38 -13.48
CA ARG A 189 -13.77 3.75 -14.78
C ARG A 189 -15.28 3.65 -14.96
N LYS A 190 -15.79 4.29 -16.04
CA LYS A 190 -17.23 4.40 -16.33
C LYS A 190 -18.00 4.98 -15.14
N ASP A 191 -17.54 6.12 -14.66
CA ASP A 191 -18.07 6.85 -13.49
C ASP A 191 -18.08 6.14 -12.14
N GLU A 192 -17.64 4.90 -12.08
CA GLU A 192 -17.45 4.18 -10.82
C GLU A 192 -16.04 4.35 -10.26
N GLN A 193 -15.96 4.68 -8.98
CA GLN A 193 -14.71 4.66 -8.23
C GLN A 193 -14.39 3.24 -7.76
N ARG A 194 -13.16 2.81 -8.01
CA ARG A 194 -12.72 1.43 -7.78
C ARG A 194 -11.39 1.41 -7.04
N LEU A 195 -11.27 0.56 -6.03
CA LEU A 195 -10.00 0.29 -5.33
C LEU A 195 -9.41 -1.03 -5.84
N ARG A 196 -8.20 -0.97 -6.39
CA ARG A 196 -7.50 -2.19 -6.82
C ARG A 196 -6.84 -2.87 -5.61
N ILE A 197 -7.24 -4.12 -5.36
CA ILE A 197 -6.67 -4.99 -4.34
C ILE A 197 -5.98 -6.18 -5.02
N ARG A 198 -4.74 -6.48 -4.60
CA ARG A 198 -3.89 -7.50 -5.25
C ARG A 198 -3.35 -8.59 -4.32
N HIS A 199 -3.60 -8.49 -3.02
CA HIS A 199 -3.04 -9.42 -2.03
C HIS A 199 -3.88 -9.41 -0.74
N PRO A 200 -3.95 -10.50 0.04
CA PRO A 200 -4.76 -10.58 1.26
C PRO A 200 -4.39 -9.54 2.31
N SER A 201 -3.10 -9.23 2.47
CA SER A 201 -2.62 -8.19 3.40
C SER A 201 -3.12 -6.76 3.09
N SER A 202 -3.80 -6.58 1.95
CA SER A 202 -4.45 -5.33 1.57
C SER A 202 -5.94 -5.25 1.96
N LEU A 203 -6.52 -6.30 2.55
CA LEU A 203 -7.91 -6.37 2.98
C LEU A 203 -8.00 -7.10 4.32
N HIS A 204 -8.41 -6.40 5.38
CA HIS A 204 -8.61 -6.97 6.71
C HIS A 204 -10.08 -6.93 7.08
N LEU A 205 -10.62 -8.04 7.58
CA LEU A 205 -11.93 -8.09 8.23
C LEU A 205 -11.79 -7.53 9.66
N LEU A 206 -12.77 -6.76 10.12
CA LEU A 206 -12.75 -6.03 11.41
C LEU A 206 -13.68 -6.63 12.46
N ASP A 207 -14.30 -7.75 12.13
CA ASP A 207 -15.38 -8.43 12.84
C ASP A 207 -15.08 -9.92 13.07
#